data_AF-S1NXG0-F1
#
_entry.id   AF-S1NXG0-F1
#
_cell.length_a   1.000
_cell.length_b   1.000
_cell.length_c   1.000
_cell.angle_alpha   90.00
_cell.angle_beta   90.00
_cell.angle_gamma   90.00
#
_symmetry.space_group_name_H-M   'P 1'
#
loop_
_entity.id
_entity.type
_entity.pdbx_description
1 polymer ?
#
loop_
_entity_poly.entity_id
_entity_poly.type
_entity_poly.pdbx_seq_one_letter_code
_entity_poly.pdbx_strand_id
1 'polypeptide(L)'
;MAREMTALKFYFRNGETWTINRRFIGDLWIKQITTSYGRINGSEFVEIHPCAGFKIEIYPEGDHVATHDINLGGLELGMFARALKYQDIERMEILFKTGKPDMVYFPYKDKDSEGLDNVYQTTKVSEETKSLYIVINPEQTVDDVYGEHFE
;
A
#
# COMPACT_ATOMS: atom_id res chain seq x y z
N MET A 1 -1.92 -1.69 27.55
CA MET A 1 -1.06 -0.87 26.68
C MET A 1 -1.69 -0.84 25.30
N ALA A 2 -1.92 0.34 24.73
CA ALA A 2 -2.42 0.43 23.36
C ALA A 2 -1.32 -0.05 22.38
N ARG A 3 -1.69 -0.82 21.36
CA ARG A 3 -0.76 -1.18 20.26
C ARG A 3 -0.55 0.07 19.42
N GLU A 4 0.53 0.78 19.66
CA GLU A 4 0.92 1.98 18.93
C GLU A 4 1.50 1.59 17.56
N MET A 5 0.90 2.05 16.47
CA MET A 5 1.40 1.81 15.11
C MET A 5 2.66 2.63 14.85
N THR A 6 3.72 1.97 14.37
CA THR A 6 5.03 2.57 14.13
C THR A 6 5.34 2.75 12.64
N ALA A 7 4.82 1.87 11.79
CA ALA A 7 5.05 1.89 10.35
C ALA A 7 4.00 1.03 9.61
N LEU A 8 3.92 1.23 8.30
CA LEU A 8 3.23 0.34 7.37
C LEU A 8 4.27 -0.30 6.46
N LYS A 9 4.19 -1.62 6.26
CA LYS A 9 5.03 -2.32 5.30
C LYS A 9 4.17 -2.86 4.17
N PHE A 10 4.28 -2.27 2.98
CA PHE A 10 3.59 -2.71 1.78
C PHE A 10 4.35 -3.85 1.11
N TYR A 11 3.61 -4.77 0.51
CA TYR A 11 4.10 -5.88 -0.28
C TYR A 11 3.59 -5.73 -1.71
N PHE A 12 4.52 -5.66 -2.66
CA PHE A 12 4.21 -5.65 -4.08
C PHE A 12 4.16 -7.07 -4.64
N ARG A 13 3.45 -7.26 -5.75
CA ARG A 13 3.29 -8.56 -6.38
C ARG A 13 4.60 -9.18 -6.87
N ASN A 14 5.59 -8.36 -7.20
CA ASN A 14 6.93 -8.82 -7.57
C ASN A 14 7.79 -9.30 -6.38
N GLY A 15 7.27 -9.23 -5.15
CA GLY A 15 7.96 -9.61 -3.91
C GLY A 15 8.80 -8.51 -3.28
N GLU A 16 8.88 -7.32 -3.89
CA GLU A 16 9.46 -6.14 -3.25
C GLU A 16 8.60 -5.68 -2.07
N THR A 17 9.21 -4.94 -1.16
CA THR A 17 8.51 -4.37 -0.01
C THR A 17 8.86 -2.91 0.19
N TRP A 18 7.92 -2.16 0.75
CA TRP A 18 8.11 -0.75 1.09
C TRP A 18 7.67 -0.47 2.51
N THR A 19 8.61 -0.11 3.37
CA THR A 19 8.32 0.25 4.76
C THR A 19 8.26 1.77 4.94
N ILE A 20 7.09 2.28 5.34
CA ILE A 20 6.84 3.71 5.58
C ILE A 20 6.66 3.94 7.07
N ASN A 21 7.51 4.78 7.66
CA ASN A 21 7.37 5.16 9.05
C ASN A 21 6.10 5.99 9.28
N ARG A 22 5.40 5.76 10.40
CA ARG A 22 4.20 6.51 10.80
C ARG A 22 4.35 8.02 10.69
N ARG A 23 5.54 8.56 10.97
CA ARG A 23 5.80 10.02 10.93
C ARG A 23 5.70 10.63 9.53
N PHE A 24 5.79 9.80 8.48
CA PHE A 24 5.70 10.21 7.08
C PHE A 24 4.31 9.97 6.48
N ILE A 25 3.34 9.57 7.31
CA ILE A 25 1.96 9.31 6.88
C ILE A 25 1.07 10.47 7.35
N GLY A 26 0.46 11.16 6.39
CA GLY A 26 -0.50 12.25 6.61
C GLY A 26 -1.90 11.70 6.89
N ASP A 27 -2.70 11.55 5.84
CA ASP A 27 -3.96 10.80 5.86
C ASP A 27 -3.76 9.28 5.78
N LEU A 28 -4.59 8.52 6.50
CA LEU A 28 -4.64 7.07 6.44
C LEU A 28 -6.05 6.59 6.77
N TRP A 29 -6.64 5.82 5.87
CA TRP A 29 -7.95 5.23 6.09
C TRP A 29 -8.06 3.83 5.48
N ILE A 30 -8.68 2.93 6.24
CA ILE A 30 -8.89 1.53 5.86
C ILE A 30 -10.38 1.22 6.05
N LYS A 31 -11.09 0.94 4.95
CA LYS A 31 -12.51 0.58 4.97
C LYS A 31 -12.66 -0.87 5.39
N GLN A 32 -13.34 -1.10 6.51
CA GLN A 32 -13.90 -2.41 6.91
C GLN A 32 -12.92 -3.59 6.72
N ILE A 33 -12.06 -3.80 7.71
CA ILE A 33 -11.26 -5.03 7.78
C ILE A 33 -12.19 -6.15 8.27
N THR A 34 -12.29 -7.23 7.49
CA THR A 34 -13.07 -8.42 7.83
C THR A 34 -12.14 -9.59 8.09
N THR A 35 -12.61 -10.62 8.81
CA THR A 35 -11.91 -11.90 8.92
C THR A 35 -12.54 -12.86 7.91
N SER A 36 -11.71 -13.46 7.05
CA SER A 36 -12.13 -14.48 6.09
C SER A 36 -11.20 -15.69 6.21
N TYR A 37 -11.73 -16.87 5.88
CA TYR A 37 -10.97 -18.11 5.92
C TYR A 37 -10.95 -18.72 4.53
N GLY A 38 -9.76 -19.02 4.00
CA GLY A 38 -9.62 -19.47 2.62
C GLY A 38 -8.22 -19.99 2.30
N ARG A 39 -7.98 -20.31 1.03
CA ARG A 39 -6.66 -20.69 0.52
C ARG A 39 -6.15 -19.58 -0.38
N ILE A 40 -4.90 -19.18 -0.22
CA ILE A 40 -4.25 -18.23 -1.13
C ILE A 40 -3.37 -19.03 -2.09
N ASN A 41 -3.55 -18.87 -3.40
CA ASN A 41 -2.70 -19.54 -4.42
C ASN A 41 -2.57 -21.07 -4.24
N GLY A 42 -3.65 -21.75 -3.83
CA GLY A 42 -3.65 -23.20 -3.61
C GLY A 42 -2.94 -23.67 -2.33
N SER A 43 -2.57 -22.75 -1.44
CA SER A 43 -1.96 -23.03 -0.14
C SER A 43 -2.88 -23.77 0.83
N GLU A 44 -2.39 -23.96 2.05
CA GLU A 44 -3.21 -24.36 3.20
C GLU A 44 -4.34 -23.36 3.46
N PHE A 45 -5.36 -23.85 4.18
CA PHE A 45 -6.50 -23.06 4.63
C PHE A 45 -6.06 -22.16 5.78
N VAL A 46 -6.15 -20.85 5.58
CA VAL A 46 -5.63 -19.82 6.46
C VAL A 46 -6.68 -18.75 6.74
N GLU A 47 -6.52 -18.08 7.87
CA GLU A 47 -7.23 -16.86 8.20
C GLU A 47 -6.57 -15.67 7.47
N ILE A 48 -7.38 -14.82 6.83
CA ILE A 48 -6.94 -13.62 6.12
C ILE A 48 -7.81 -12.43 6.51
N HIS A 49 -7.24 -11.23 6.40
CA HIS A 49 -7.90 -9.99 6.78
C HIS A 49 -8.02 -9.02 5.61
N PRO A 50 -8.96 -9.22 4.67
CA PRO A 50 -9.18 -8.30 3.58
C PRO A 50 -9.91 -7.03 4.05
N CYS A 51 -9.53 -5.89 3.48
CA CYS A 51 -10.28 -4.64 3.58
C CYS A 51 -11.12 -4.39 2.32
N ALA A 52 -12.17 -3.57 2.46
CA ALA A 52 -13.02 -3.17 1.34
C ALA A 52 -12.47 -1.97 0.55
N GLY A 53 -11.48 -1.27 1.11
CA GLY A 53 -10.89 -0.09 0.50
C GLY A 53 -9.78 0.50 1.37
N PHE A 54 -8.89 1.24 0.73
CA PHE A 54 -7.72 1.84 1.36
C PHE A 54 -7.40 3.18 0.72
N LYS A 55 -7.02 4.16 1.53
CA LYS A 55 -6.38 5.40 1.05
C LYS A 55 -5.30 5.86 2.01
N ILE A 56 -4.26 6.48 1.46
CA ILE A 56 -3.14 7.00 2.22
C ILE A 56 -2.52 8.20 1.51
N GLU A 57 -2.05 9.16 2.30
CA GLU A 57 -1.12 10.21 1.92
C GLU A 57 0.24 9.95 2.58
N ILE A 58 1.31 10.04 1.79
CA ILE A 58 2.68 9.83 2.23
C ILE A 58 3.51 11.07 1.87
N TYR A 59 4.13 11.67 2.87
CA TYR A 59 5.00 12.83 2.70
C TYR A 59 6.29 12.50 1.93
N PRO A 60 6.91 13.47 1.23
CA PRO A 60 8.07 13.24 0.37
C PRO A 60 9.23 12.52 1.06
N GLU A 61 9.43 12.74 2.36
CA GLU A 61 10.49 12.10 3.15
C GLU A 61 10.30 10.58 3.28
N GLY A 62 9.10 10.07 2.99
CA GLY A 62 8.77 8.65 2.90
C GLY A 62 9.19 7.96 1.59
N ASP A 63 9.66 8.72 0.58
CA ASP A 63 10.15 8.19 -0.70
C ASP A 63 11.51 7.47 -0.56
N HIS A 64 12.25 7.76 0.52
CA HIS A 64 13.52 7.12 0.80
C HIS A 64 13.35 5.65 1.19
N VAL A 65 14.03 4.77 0.47
CA VAL A 65 14.14 3.34 0.78
C VAL A 65 14.91 3.18 2.10
N ALA A 66 14.31 2.53 3.10
CA ALA A 66 15.08 2.05 4.24
C ALA A 66 16.10 1.02 3.72
N THR A 67 17.39 1.27 3.95
CA THR A 67 18.55 0.53 3.40
C THR A 67 18.57 -0.99 3.65
N HIS A 68 17.60 -1.55 4.38
CA HIS A 68 17.45 -2.98 4.62
C HIS A 68 16.46 -3.70 3.68
N ASP A 69 15.69 -2.98 2.85
CA ASP A 69 14.69 -3.55 1.92
C ASP A 69 15.26 -3.72 0.47
N ILE A 70 16.59 -3.88 0.31
CA ILE A 70 17.27 -3.86 -1.01
C ILE A 70 17.20 -5.23 -1.71
N ASN A 71 16.32 -5.34 -2.70
CA ASN A 71 16.57 -6.15 -3.90
C ASN A 71 17.03 -5.21 -5.04
N LEU A 72 18.09 -5.59 -5.75
CA LEU A 72 18.96 -4.75 -6.59
C LEU A 72 18.33 -3.94 -7.75
N GLY A 73 17.02 -3.98 -7.97
CA GLY A 73 16.35 -3.31 -9.10
C GLY A 73 15.71 -1.94 -8.79
N GLY A 74 15.36 -1.67 -7.53
CA GLY A 74 14.55 -0.51 -7.13
C GLY A 74 15.33 0.74 -6.70
N LEU A 75 16.67 0.71 -6.73
CA LEU A 75 17.50 1.80 -6.20
C LEU A 75 17.57 3.06 -7.09
N GLU A 76 17.23 2.96 -8.38
CA GLU A 76 17.37 4.09 -9.32
C GLU A 76 16.09 4.96 -9.45
N LEU A 77 14.93 4.45 -9.05
CA LEU A 77 13.62 5.12 -9.11
C LEU A 77 13.02 5.05 -7.71
N GLY A 78 12.94 6.15 -6.98
CA GLY A 78 12.35 6.20 -5.62
C GLY A 78 10.99 5.47 -5.51
N MET A 79 10.57 5.11 -4.30
CA MET A 79 9.36 4.30 -4.09
C MET A 79 8.08 4.96 -4.61
N PHE A 80 8.05 6.29 -4.68
CA PHE A 80 6.96 7.04 -5.29
C PHE A 80 6.90 6.79 -6.79
N ALA A 81 8.03 6.88 -7.49
CA ALA A 81 8.11 6.56 -8.92
C ALA A 81 7.74 5.11 -9.20
N ARG A 82 8.13 4.18 -8.31
CA ARG A 82 7.76 2.77 -8.36
C ARG A 82 6.24 2.55 -8.20
N ALA A 83 5.60 3.20 -7.23
CA ALA A 83 4.17 3.10 -6.96
C ALA A 83 3.30 3.82 -8.02
N LEU A 84 3.86 4.81 -8.72
CA LEU A 84 3.25 5.44 -9.90
C LEU A 84 3.35 4.53 -11.13
N LYS A 85 4.52 3.91 -11.34
CA LYS A 85 4.80 3.12 -12.54
C LYS A 85 4.11 1.76 -12.53
N TYR A 86 4.06 1.09 -11.39
CA TYR A 86 3.41 -0.21 -11.25
C TYR A 86 2.40 -0.15 -10.13
N GLN A 87 1.19 -0.61 -10.43
CA GLN A 87 0.03 -0.53 -9.56
C GLN A 87 -0.18 -1.86 -8.85
N ASP A 88 0.86 -2.44 -8.28
CA ASP A 88 0.92 -3.86 -7.91
C ASP A 88 1.01 -4.10 -6.39
N ILE A 89 0.49 -3.18 -5.57
CA ILE A 89 0.40 -3.37 -4.12
C ILE A 89 -0.72 -4.38 -3.82
N GLU A 90 -0.38 -5.49 -3.15
CA GLU A 90 -1.33 -6.57 -2.85
C GLU A 90 -1.83 -6.55 -1.41
N ARG A 91 -0.93 -6.24 -0.48
CA ARG A 91 -1.18 -6.31 0.96
C ARG A 91 -0.21 -5.44 1.74
N MET A 92 -0.53 -5.20 3.00
CA MET A 92 0.36 -4.51 3.93
C MET A 92 0.40 -5.18 5.30
N GLU A 93 1.48 -4.95 6.02
CA GLU A 93 1.54 -5.16 7.46
C GLU A 93 1.46 -3.84 8.20
N ILE A 94 0.59 -3.79 9.20
CA ILE A 94 0.58 -2.74 10.21
C ILE A 94 1.59 -3.14 11.28
N LEU A 95 2.68 -2.39 11.37
CA LEU A 95 3.75 -2.61 12.34
C LEU A 95 3.43 -1.85 13.63
N PHE A 96 3.58 -2.53 14.77
CA PHE A 96 3.33 -1.96 16.08
C PHE A 96 4.61 -1.94 16.93
N LYS A 97 4.66 -1.03 17.89
CA LYS A 97 5.74 -0.95 18.87
C LYS A 97 5.88 -2.24 19.70
N THR A 98 4.78 -2.91 19.97
CA THR A 98 4.73 -4.19 20.69
C THR A 98 3.66 -5.10 20.09
N GLY A 99 3.90 -6.41 20.16
CA GLY A 99 3.02 -7.44 19.59
C GLY A 99 3.40 -7.86 18.18
N LYS A 100 2.56 -8.70 17.56
CA LYS A 100 2.76 -9.15 16.17
C LYS A 100 2.29 -8.06 15.19
N PRO A 101 2.77 -8.03 13.95
CA PRO A 101 2.15 -7.24 12.89
C PRO A 101 0.74 -7.74 12.55
N ASP A 102 -0.12 -6.84 12.07
CA ASP A 102 -1.42 -7.23 11.49
C ASP A 102 -1.34 -7.14 9.96
N MET A 103 -1.57 -8.26 9.28
CA MET A 103 -1.57 -8.33 7.82
C MET A 103 -2.94 -7.94 7.28
N VAL A 104 -3.01 -7.01 6.33
CA VAL A 104 -4.24 -6.56 5.66
C VAL A 104 -4.10 -6.75 4.16
N TYR A 105 -5.08 -7.39 3.54
CA TYR A 105 -5.13 -7.61 2.09
C TYR A 105 -6.00 -6.55 1.42
N PHE A 106 -5.53 -5.99 0.32
CA PHE A 106 -6.28 -4.97 -0.41
C PHE A 106 -7.24 -5.59 -1.43
N PRO A 107 -8.31 -4.87 -1.84
CA PRO A 107 -9.08 -5.22 -3.01
C PRO A 107 -8.15 -5.36 -4.21
N TYR A 108 -8.24 -6.49 -4.92
CA TYR A 108 -7.34 -6.78 -6.02
C TYR A 108 -8.09 -7.36 -7.23
N LYS A 109 -7.75 -6.87 -8.43
CA LYS A 109 -8.15 -7.48 -9.69
C LYS A 109 -7.09 -7.20 -10.75
N ASP A 110 -6.66 -8.25 -11.46
CA ASP A 110 -5.68 -8.16 -12.55
C ASP A 110 -6.21 -7.26 -13.68
N LYS A 111 -5.35 -6.37 -14.20
CA LYS A 111 -5.67 -5.47 -15.31
C LYS A 111 -5.77 -6.16 -16.66
N ASP A 112 -4.91 -7.14 -16.90
CA ASP A 112 -4.92 -7.99 -18.08
C ASP A 112 -4.21 -9.32 -17.78
N SER A 113 -4.08 -10.19 -18.79
CA SER A 113 -3.41 -11.49 -18.68
C SER A 113 -1.87 -11.42 -18.70
N GLU A 114 -1.29 -10.25 -18.93
CA GLU A 114 0.16 -10.06 -19.11
C GLU A 114 0.82 -9.22 -18.00
N GLY A 115 0.02 -8.47 -17.22
CA GLY A 115 0.46 -7.52 -16.20
C GLY A 115 0.13 -7.96 -14.76
N LEU A 116 0.91 -7.43 -13.82
CA LEU A 116 0.75 -7.63 -12.37
C LEU A 116 0.03 -6.44 -11.69
N ASP A 117 -0.56 -5.55 -12.49
CA ASP A 117 -1.21 -4.34 -12.02
C ASP A 117 -2.63 -4.62 -11.49
N ASN A 118 -2.91 -4.02 -10.34
CA ASN A 118 -4.21 -4.00 -9.68
C ASN A 118 -5.07 -2.87 -10.27
N VAL A 119 -6.17 -3.20 -10.94
CA VAL A 119 -7.09 -2.17 -11.50
C VAL A 119 -7.73 -1.27 -10.46
N TYR A 120 -7.76 -1.69 -9.20
CA TYR A 120 -8.34 -0.91 -8.11
C TYR A 120 -7.34 0.06 -7.48
N GLN A 121 -6.06 -0.04 -7.81
CA GLN A 121 -5.03 0.87 -7.31
C GLN A 121 -4.89 2.06 -8.26
N THR A 122 -5.03 3.27 -7.72
CA THR A 122 -4.72 4.52 -8.40
C THR A 122 -3.78 5.34 -7.52
N THR A 123 -2.78 5.96 -8.15
CA THR A 123 -1.67 6.64 -7.46
C THR A 123 -1.40 7.97 -8.14
N LYS A 124 -1.18 9.04 -7.38
CA LYS A 124 -0.71 10.34 -7.88
C LYS A 124 0.26 11.01 -6.91
N VAL A 125 1.11 11.88 -7.42
CA VAL A 125 1.96 12.77 -6.62
C VAL A 125 1.48 14.20 -6.84
N SER A 126 1.27 14.95 -5.76
CA SER A 126 0.90 16.37 -5.87
C SER A 126 2.10 17.17 -6.34
N GLU A 127 1.91 18.07 -7.30
CA GLU A 127 2.98 18.96 -7.74
C GLU A 127 3.30 20.04 -6.69
N GLU A 128 2.34 20.40 -5.84
CA GLU A 128 2.51 21.40 -4.79
C GLU A 128 3.22 20.82 -3.56
N THR A 129 2.65 19.77 -2.97
CA THR A 129 3.16 19.21 -1.70
C THR A 129 4.25 18.16 -1.90
N LYS A 130 4.40 17.65 -3.13
CA LYS A 130 5.24 16.49 -3.48
C LYS A 130 4.87 15.19 -2.77
N SER A 131 3.74 15.16 -2.04
CA SER A 131 3.26 13.97 -1.35
C SER A 131 2.66 12.97 -2.34
N LEU A 132 2.80 11.69 -2.03
CA LEU A 132 2.18 10.59 -2.77
C LEU A 132 0.81 10.28 -2.16
N TYR A 133 -0.19 10.14 -3.02
CA TYR A 133 -1.52 9.71 -2.67
C TYR A 133 -1.81 8.38 -3.36
N ILE A 134 -2.22 7.39 -2.59
CA ILE A 134 -2.63 6.07 -3.09
C ILE A 134 -4.06 5.80 -2.65
N VAL A 135 -4.90 5.37 -3.59
CA VAL A 135 -6.23 4.83 -3.32
C VAL A 135 -6.32 3.42 -3.91
N ILE A 136 -6.67 2.44 -3.08
CA ILE A 136 -6.98 1.07 -3.52
C ILE A 136 -8.44 0.78 -3.18
N ASN A 137 -9.32 0.98 -4.16
CA ASN A 137 -10.77 0.90 -3.96
C ASN A 137 -11.48 0.51 -5.27
N PRO A 138 -12.45 -0.43 -5.25
CA PRO A 138 -13.22 -0.78 -6.44
C PRO A 138 -14.13 0.31 -7.01
N GLU A 139 -14.48 1.31 -6.20
CA GLU A 139 -15.52 2.30 -6.52
C GLU A 139 -14.97 3.72 -6.72
N GLN A 140 -13.79 4.03 -6.19
CA GLN A 140 -13.24 5.39 -6.14
C GLN A 140 -11.77 5.38 -6.51
N THR A 141 -11.34 6.42 -7.21
CA THR A 141 -9.95 6.66 -7.61
C THR A 141 -9.30 7.73 -6.74
N VAL A 142 -8.00 7.92 -6.91
CA VAL A 142 -7.24 9.01 -6.28
C VAL A 142 -7.78 10.39 -6.66
N ASP A 143 -8.34 10.54 -7.86
CA ASP A 143 -8.96 11.79 -8.31
C ASP A 143 -10.29 12.07 -7.59
N ASP A 144 -11.10 11.03 -7.35
CA ASP A 144 -12.37 11.16 -6.63
C ASP A 144 -12.18 11.50 -5.14
N VAL A 145 -11.04 11.10 -4.57
CA VAL A 145 -10.77 11.17 -3.13
C VAL A 145 -9.87 12.34 -2.74
N TYR A 146 -8.87 12.65 -3.57
CA TYR A 146 -7.85 13.66 -3.30
C TYR A 146 -7.75 14.71 -4.41
N GLY A 147 -8.79 14.86 -5.25
CA GLY A 147 -8.78 15.77 -6.40
C GLY A 147 -8.30 17.19 -6.09
N GLU A 148 -8.67 17.72 -4.92
CA GLU A 148 -8.26 19.06 -4.45
C GLU A 148 -6.74 19.25 -4.29
N HIS A 149 -5.95 18.18 -4.21
CA HIS A 149 -4.49 18.24 -4.10
C HIS A 149 -3.77 18.25 -5.46
N PHE A 150 -4.51 18.19 -6.57
CA PHE A 150 -3.98 18.12 -7.94
C PHE A 150 -4.49 19.23 -8.87
N GLU A 151 -5.26 20.18 -8.34
CA GLU A 151 -5.77 21.35 -9.08
C GLU A 151 -4.74 22.48 -9.19
#